data_AF-A0A2P8VR89-F1
#
_entry.id   AF-A0A2P8VR89-F1
#
_cell.length_a   1.000
_cell.length_b   1.000
_cell.length_c   1.000
_cell.angle_alpha   90.00
_cell.angle_beta   90.00
_cell.angle_gamma   90.00
#
_symmetry.space_group_name_H-M   'P 1'
#
loop_
_entity.id
_entity.type
_entity.pdbx_description
1 polymer ?
#
loop_
_entity_poly.entity_id
_entity_poly.type
_entity_poly.pdbx_seq_one_letter_code
_entity_poly.pdbx_strand_id
1 'polypeptide(L)'
;MATTASSPLDLLMARLVKYQEIADQVNQACAEKGCPPAFDIQLSPNNESNDIRIRASEDYRFEGFGSVFGFPPKLSFWVHHVPKTGDQVEIGRFLVPINFGDLAQI
;
A
#
# COMPACT_ATOMS: atom_id res chain seq x y z
N MET A 1 25.39 10.61 -12.18
CA MET A 1 24.34 10.52 -11.16
C MET A 1 23.20 9.72 -11.76
N ALA A 2 23.04 8.46 -11.35
CA ALA A 2 21.99 7.60 -11.86
C ALA A 2 20.68 7.97 -11.17
N THR A 3 19.71 8.48 -11.92
CA THR A 3 18.32 8.60 -11.47
C THR A 3 17.77 7.19 -11.32
N THR A 4 17.73 6.69 -10.10
CA THR A 4 16.97 5.49 -9.75
C THR A 4 15.51 5.77 -10.06
N ALA A 5 15.02 5.24 -11.18
CA ALA A 5 13.59 5.19 -11.43
C ALA A 5 12.96 4.41 -10.27
N SER A 6 12.23 5.12 -9.40
CA SER A 6 11.48 4.51 -8.31
C SER A 6 10.51 3.51 -8.94
N SER A 7 10.52 2.26 -8.48
CA SER A 7 9.55 1.31 -9.01
C SER A 7 8.13 1.80 -8.70
N PRO A 8 7.11 1.48 -9.52
CA PRO A 8 5.72 1.85 -9.23
C PRO A 8 5.27 1.39 -7.84
N LEU A 9 5.85 0.28 -7.35
CA LEU A 9 5.66 -0.20 -6.00
C LEU A 9 6.27 0.74 -4.96
N ASP A 10 7.51 1.23 -5.14
CA ASP A 10 8.14 2.18 -4.19
C ASP A 10 7.36 3.49 -4.09
N LEU A 11 6.83 3.98 -5.22
CA LEU A 11 6.01 5.19 -5.25
C LEU A 11 4.66 4.99 -4.58
N LEU A 12 4.05 3.81 -4.76
CA LEU A 12 2.84 3.42 -4.05
C LEU A 12 3.10 3.29 -2.54
N MET A 13 4.21 2.68 -2.13
CA MET A 13 4.58 2.52 -0.72
C MET A 13 4.86 3.87 -0.06
N ALA A 14 5.58 4.77 -0.73
CA ALA A 14 5.80 6.15 -0.28
C ALA A 14 4.49 6.95 -0.18
N ARG A 15 3.47 6.61 -0.99
CA ARG A 15 2.12 7.21 -0.87
C ARG A 15 1.26 6.55 0.19
N LEU A 16 1.34 5.23 0.37
CA LEU A 16 0.68 4.54 1.48
C LEU A 16 1.20 5.08 2.82
N VAL A 17 2.48 5.42 2.90
CA VAL A 17 3.09 6.17 4.01
C VAL A 17 2.35 7.49 4.29
N LYS A 18 2.01 8.24 3.24
CA LYS A 18 1.20 9.47 3.32
C LYS A 18 -0.27 9.19 3.65
N TYR A 19 -0.75 7.97 3.39
CA TYR A 19 -2.12 7.51 3.62
C TYR A 19 -2.13 6.34 4.60
N GLN A 20 -1.56 6.55 5.79
CA GLN A 20 -1.57 5.58 6.90
C GLN A 20 -2.95 4.90 7.07
N GLU A 21 -4.02 5.68 6.91
CA GLU A 21 -5.41 5.19 6.96
C GLU A 21 -5.68 4.02 6.00
N ILE A 22 -5.06 3.98 4.81
CA ILE A 22 -5.22 2.88 3.87
C ILE A 22 -4.45 1.64 4.33
N ALA A 23 -3.27 1.80 4.91
CA ALA A 23 -2.54 0.67 5.47
C ALA A 23 -3.30 0.07 6.67
N ASP A 24 -3.90 0.92 7.51
CA ASP A 24 -4.78 0.51 8.61
C ASP A 24 -6.03 -0.21 8.07
N GLN A 25 -6.67 0.31 7.02
CA GLN A 25 -7.82 -0.36 6.37
C GLN A 25 -7.46 -1.74 5.83
N VAL A 26 -6.30 -1.89 5.21
CA VAL A 26 -5.84 -3.19 4.71
C VAL A 26 -5.59 -4.16 5.86
N ASN A 27 -4.91 -3.70 6.93
CA ASN A 27 -4.67 -4.52 8.11
C ASN A 27 -5.98 -4.93 8.81
N GLN A 28 -6.96 -4.03 8.88
CA GLN A 28 -8.29 -4.35 9.39
C GLN A 28 -8.98 -5.44 8.55
N ALA A 29 -8.96 -5.32 7.22
CA ALA A 29 -9.50 -6.35 6.33
C ALA A 29 -8.78 -7.70 6.45
N CYS A 30 -7.46 -7.68 6.73
CA CYS A 30 -6.71 -8.89 7.04
C CYS A 30 -7.19 -9.53 8.34
N ALA A 31 -7.40 -8.73 9.40
CA ALA A 31 -7.89 -9.21 10.68
C ALA A 31 -9.30 -9.81 10.58
N GLU A 32 -10.20 -9.20 9.80
CA GLU A 32 -11.54 -9.74 9.52
C GLU A 32 -11.50 -11.12 8.84
N LYS A 33 -10.42 -11.41 8.10
CA LYS A 33 -10.19 -12.70 7.44
C LYS A 33 -9.27 -13.64 8.24
N GLY A 34 -8.93 -13.28 9.48
CA GLY A 34 -8.05 -14.06 10.35
C GLY A 34 -6.60 -14.15 9.85
N CYS A 35 -6.18 -13.23 8.99
CA CYS A 35 -4.83 -13.17 8.44
C CYS A 35 -3.95 -12.19 9.25
N PRO A 36 -2.62 -12.39 9.30
CA PRO A 36 -1.69 -11.46 9.94
C PRO A 36 -1.75 -10.08 9.26
N PRO A 37 -1.30 -8.97 9.88
CA PRO A 37 -1.29 -7.67 9.21
C PRO A 37 -0.42 -7.70 7.93
N ALA A 38 -0.92 -7.10 6.86
CA ALA A 38 -0.20 -6.97 5.59
C ALA A 38 0.89 -5.91 5.64
N PHE A 39 0.72 -4.89 6.49
CA PHE A 39 1.63 -3.78 6.64
C PHE A 39 2.13 -3.66 8.09
N ASP A 40 3.44 -3.52 8.25
CA ASP A 40 4.08 -3.05 9.48
C ASP A 40 4.30 -1.53 9.37
N ILE A 41 3.62 -0.77 10.23
CA ILE A 41 3.67 0.69 10.26
C ILE A 41 4.59 1.12 11.40
N GLN A 42 5.82 1.49 11.05
CA GLN A 42 6.80 1.97 11.99
C GLN A 42 6.79 3.50 12.01
N LEU A 43 6.36 4.05 13.15
CA LEU A 43 6.49 5.47 13.46
C LEU A 43 7.92 5.70 13.97
N SER A 44 8.69 6.55 13.31
CA SER A 44 10.03 6.90 13.79
C SER A 44 9.90 7.53 15.19
N PRO A 45 10.47 6.94 16.26
CA PRO A 45 10.26 7.40 17.63
C PRO A 45 10.97 8.72 17.95
N ASN A 46 11.87 9.17 17.07
CA ASN A 46 12.61 10.41 17.22
C ASN A 46 12.10 11.40 16.17
N ASN A 47 11.32 12.39 16.64
CA ASN A 47 10.67 13.52 15.92
C ASN A 47 11.60 14.40 15.05
N GLU A 48 12.70 13.89 14.50
CA GLU A 48 13.60 14.64 13.63
C GLU A 48 13.20 14.60 12.16
N SER A 49 12.28 13.70 11.77
CA SER A 49 11.59 13.71 10.49
C SER A 49 10.25 12.98 10.65
N ASN A 50 9.15 13.56 10.17
CA ASN A 50 7.81 12.95 10.10
C ASN A 50 7.76 11.77 9.09
N ASP A 51 8.76 10.89 9.14
CA ASP A 51 8.88 9.74 8.26
C ASP A 51 8.12 8.56 8.88
N ILE A 52 6.92 8.33 8.37
CA ILE A 52 6.20 7.07 8.57
C ILE A 52 6.88 6.05 7.64
N ARG A 53 7.27 4.88 8.16
CA ARG A 53 7.79 3.79 7.34
C ARG A 53 6.76 2.67 7.31
N ILE A 54 6.22 2.38 6.12
CA ILE A 54 5.32 1.25 5.91
C ILE A 54 6.08 0.17 5.17
N ARG A 55 6.15 -1.02 5.79
CA ARG A 55 6.74 -2.22 5.19
C ARG A 55 5.65 -3.24 4.91
N ALA A 56 5.53 -3.69 3.66
CA ALA A 56 4.67 -4.83 3.35
C ALA A 56 5.32 -6.14 3.82
N SER A 57 4.50 -7.04 4.34
CA SER A 57 4.90 -8.42 4.60
C SER A 57 5.11 -9.18 3.29
N GLU A 58 6.08 -10.11 3.29
CA GLU A 58 6.41 -10.96 2.13
C GLU A 58 5.32 -11.99 1.83
N ASP A 59 4.45 -12.28 2.80
CA ASP A 59 3.34 -13.22 2.64
C ASP A 59 2.13 -12.57 1.95
N TYR A 60 2.29 -11.36 1.40
CA TYR A 60 1.25 -10.62 0.70
C TYR A 60 1.65 -10.29 -0.72
N ARG A 61 0.69 -10.48 -1.64
CA ARG A 61 0.81 -10.12 -3.05
C ARG A 61 -0.13 -8.95 -3.35
N PHE A 62 0.43 -7.90 -3.95
CA PHE A 62 -0.28 -6.69 -4.36
C PHE A 62 -0.37 -6.66 -5.88
N GLU A 63 -1.59 -6.61 -6.43
CA GLU A 63 -1.83 -6.82 -7.87
C GLU A 63 -2.93 -5.93 -8.42
N GLY A 64 -3.09 -5.95 -9.75
CA GLY A 64 -4.19 -5.25 -10.42
C GLY A 64 -4.14 -3.73 -10.21
N PHE A 65 -2.93 -3.18 -10.14
CA PHE A 65 -2.71 -1.74 -10.06
C PHE A 65 -3.37 -1.05 -11.26
N GLY A 66 -4.24 -0.10 -10.97
CA GLY A 66 -4.94 0.67 -11.98
C GLY A 66 -5.40 2.01 -11.46
N SER A 67 -5.83 2.87 -12.37
CA SER A 67 -6.46 4.15 -12.05
C SER A 67 -7.98 4.03 -12.19
N VAL A 68 -8.69 4.54 -11.19
CA VAL A 68 -10.13 4.77 -11.25
C VAL A 68 -10.33 6.26 -11.50
N PHE A 69 -10.73 6.58 -12.73
CA PHE A 69 -11.02 7.95 -13.13
C PHE A 69 -12.32 8.41 -12.46
N GLY A 70 -12.20 9.43 -11.61
CA GLY A 70 -13.27 10.06 -10.84
C GLY A 70 -12.75 11.37 -10.25
N PHE A 71 -13.59 12.12 -9.55
CA PHE A 71 -13.18 13.36 -8.88
C PHE A 71 -13.34 13.20 -7.35
N PRO A 72 -12.26 13.04 -6.57
CA PRO A 72 -10.85 12.95 -6.98
C PRO A 72 -10.47 11.59 -7.61
N PRO A 73 -9.40 11.53 -8.42
CA PRO A 73 -8.92 10.29 -9.01
C PRO A 73 -8.35 9.37 -7.94
N LYS A 74 -8.46 8.05 -8.16
CA LYS A 74 -8.01 7.04 -7.20
C LYS A 74 -7.12 6.02 -7.89
N LEU A 75 -6.08 5.55 -7.21
CA LEU A 75 -5.42 4.30 -7.56
C LEU A 75 -6.22 3.16 -6.96
N SER A 76 -6.25 2.02 -7.64
CA SER A 76 -6.81 0.80 -7.11
C SER A 76 -5.80 -0.32 -7.19
N PHE A 77 -5.81 -1.19 -6.19
CA PHE A 77 -5.03 -2.43 -6.19
C PHE A 77 -5.78 -3.50 -5.39
N TRP A 78 -5.45 -4.75 -5.69
CA TRP A 78 -5.90 -5.92 -4.96
C TRP A 78 -4.82 -6.40 -4.01
N VAL A 79 -5.24 -6.89 -2.86
CA VAL A 79 -4.38 -7.49 -1.85
C VAL A 79 -4.79 -8.94 -1.66
N HIS A 80 -3.81 -9.83 -1.74
CA HIS A 80 -3.98 -11.25 -1.48
C HIS A 80 -2.96 -11.69 -0.43
N HIS A 81 -3.40 -12.46 0.56
CA HIS A 81 -2.52 -13.18 1.47
C HIS A 81 -2.13 -14.50 0.80
N VAL A 82 -0.83 -14.71 0.61
CA VAL A 82 -0.24 -15.88 -0.05
C VAL A 82 0.80 -16.47 0.90
N PRO A 83 0.38 -17.22 1.93
CA PRO A 83 1.33 -17.85 2.84
C PRO A 83 2.13 -18.91 2.10
N LYS A 84 3.41 -19.09 2.46
CA LYS A 84 4.33 -20.05 1.80
C LYS A 84 3.83 -21.50 1.75
N THR A 85 2.86 -21.86 2.59
CA THR A 85 2.39 -23.23 2.80
C THR A 85 0.86 -23.37 2.75
N GLY A 86 0.13 -22.40 2.21
CA GLY A 86 -1.33 -22.42 2.25
C GLY A 86 -2.03 -21.85 1.02
N ASP A 87 -3.35 -21.93 1.04
CA ASP A 87 -4.19 -21.40 -0.02
C ASP A 87 -4.17 -19.87 -0.02
N GLN A 88 -4.20 -19.28 -1.22
CA GLN A 88 -4.31 -17.84 -1.40
C GLN A 88 -5.65 -17.35 -0.86
N VAL A 89 -5.61 -16.37 0.04
CA VAL A 89 -6.80 -15.68 0.55
C VAL A 89 -6.85 -14.30 -0.08
N GLU A 90 -7.88 -14.03 -0.88
CA GLU A 90 -8.16 -12.67 -1.32
C GLU A 90 -8.54 -11.82 -0.11
N ILE A 91 -7.82 -10.72 0.13
CA ILE A 91 -8.16 -9.76 1.19
C ILE A 91 -9.20 -8.79 0.66
N GLY A 92 -8.95 -8.18 -0.50
CA GLY A 92 -9.91 -7.34 -1.19
C GLY A 92 -9.24 -6.30 -2.08
N ARG A 93 -10.07 -5.41 -2.62
CA ARG A 93 -9.64 -4.28 -3.47
C ARG A 93 -9.66 -2.99 -2.66
N PHE A 94 -8.56 -2.26 -2.70
CA PHE A 94 -8.39 -1.00 -1.98
C PHE A 94 -8.23 0.15 -2.95
N LEU A 95 -8.65 1.34 -2.50
CA LEU A 95 -8.62 2.57 -3.28
C LEU A 95 -7.80 3.62 -2.54
N VAL A 96 -6.77 4.15 -3.19
CA VAL A 96 -5.96 5.24 -2.64
C VAL A 96 -6.31 6.52 -3.40
N PRO A 97 -6.87 7.55 -2.75
CA PRO A 97 -7.05 8.83 -3.40
C PRO A 97 -5.71 9.43 -3.80
N ILE A 98 -5.62 9.99 -4.99
CA ILE A 98 -4.41 10.68 -5.46
C ILE A 98 -4.76 12.07 -5.97
N ASN A 99 -3.81 13.00 -5.88
CA ASN A 99 -3.99 14.32 -6.48
C ASN A 99 -3.75 14.25 -8.00
N PHE A 100 -4.25 15.22 -8.75
CA PHE A 100 -3.98 15.27 -10.20
C PHE A 100 -2.51 15.54 -10.53
N GLY A 101 -1.83 16.38 -9.74
CA GLY A 101 -0.37 16.62 -9.92
C GLY A 101 0.48 15.38 -9.68
N ASP A 102 -0.09 14.40 -8.97
CA ASP A 102 0.49 13.13 -8.60
C ASP A 102 0.36 12.08 -9.73
N LEU A 103 -0.54 12.26 -10.70
CA LEU A 103 -0.71 11.39 -11.88
C LEU A 103 0.39 11.61 -12.93
N ALA A 104 0.95 12.81 -13.02
CA ALA A 104 2.00 13.14 -13.99
C ALA A 104 3.36 12.52 -13.66
N GLN A 105 3.49 11.88 -12.49
CA GLN A 105 4.72 11.26 -11.98
C GLN A 105 4.66 9.72 -11.97
N ILE A 106 3.53 9.13 -12.37
CA ILE A 106 3.32 7.68 -12.52
C ILE A 106 3.35 7.36 -14.01
#